data_AF-A0A841LTS5-F1
#
_entry.id   AF-A0A841LTS5-F1
#
_cell.length_a   1.000
_cell.length_b   1.000
_cell.length_c   1.000
_cell.angle_alpha   90.00
_cell.angle_beta   90.00
_cell.angle_gamma   90.00
#
_symmetry.space_group_name_H-M   'P 1'
#
loop_
_entity.id
_entity.type
_entity.pdbx_description
1 polymer ?
#
loop_
_entity_poly.entity_id
_entity_poly.type
_entity_poly.pdbx_seq_one_letter_code
_entity_poly.pdbx_strand_id
1 'polypeptide(L)'
;MSRFELETRFASLEKLIQKAATKGLDEEHASYLCKLGCVQVCGNLERCIEIIICNRLSNAPKQFSSFLKTYFKRGTNYDCDNIIALLHRLDTDWGHKFKNNIKDSDKESISSCYSVRNSIAHGGGQSLGIKSLQQYYNASLNIVAEIEQAVR
;
A
#
# COMPACT_ATOMS: atom_id res chain seq x y z
N MET A 1 -7.86 11.21 13.99
CA MET A 1 -7.80 11.78 12.63
C MET A 1 -7.22 10.78 11.62
N SER A 2 -6.22 9.96 11.98
CA SER A 2 -5.59 8.96 11.08
C SER A 2 -6.55 7.91 10.52
N ARG A 3 -7.31 7.23 11.37
CA ARG A 3 -8.09 6.03 10.97
C ARG A 3 -9.18 6.32 9.94
N PHE A 4 -9.89 7.43 10.09
CA PHE A 4 -10.90 7.87 9.12
C PHE A 4 -10.28 8.22 7.75
N GLU A 5 -9.08 8.80 7.71
CA GLU A 5 -8.38 9.09 6.45
C GLU A 5 -7.94 7.78 5.76
N LEU A 6 -7.48 6.78 6.52
CA LEU A 6 -7.15 5.46 6.00
C LEU A 6 -8.40 4.76 5.42
N GLU A 7 -9.50 4.74 6.16
CA GLU A 7 -10.76 4.12 5.75
C GLU A 7 -11.34 4.75 4.47
N THR A 8 -11.32 6.07 4.37
CA THR A 8 -11.86 6.78 3.20
C THR A 8 -11.09 6.44 1.91
N ARG A 9 -9.77 6.20 2.01
CA ARG A 9 -8.93 5.82 0.87
C ARG A 9 -9.28 4.44 0.34
N PHE A 10 -9.45 3.48 1.23
CA PHE A 10 -9.81 2.11 0.85
C PHE A 10 -11.26 1.98 0.39
N ALA A 11 -12.18 2.80 0.89
CA ALA A 11 -13.58 2.81 0.44
C ALA A 11 -13.73 3.16 -1.06
N SER A 12 -12.89 4.06 -1.58
CA SER A 12 -12.91 4.40 -3.01
C SER A 12 -12.38 3.27 -3.88
N LEU A 13 -11.34 2.59 -3.42
CA LEU A 13 -10.75 1.43 -4.09
C LEU A 13 -11.70 0.22 -4.06
N GLU A 14 -12.40 0.00 -2.96
CA GLU A 14 -13.42 -1.04 -2.85
C GLU A 14 -14.54 -0.86 -3.88
N LYS A 15 -15.05 0.38 -4.06
CA LYS A 15 -16.02 0.71 -5.11
C LYS A 15 -15.50 0.39 -6.50
N LEU A 16 -14.21 0.62 -6.77
CA LEU A 16 -13.59 0.28 -8.05
C LEU A 16 -13.52 -1.24 -8.25
N ILE A 17 -13.15 -1.99 -7.21
CA ILE A 17 -13.12 -3.47 -7.24
C ILE A 17 -14.53 -4.02 -7.52
N GLN A 18 -15.54 -3.47 -6.86
CA GLN A 18 -16.94 -3.86 -7.10
C GLN A 18 -17.36 -3.60 -8.55
N LYS A 19 -16.99 -2.44 -9.12
CA LYS A 19 -17.25 -2.14 -10.54
C LYS A 19 -16.55 -3.14 -11.46
N ALA A 20 -15.27 -3.43 -11.22
CA ALA A 20 -14.50 -4.40 -11.99
C ALA A 20 -15.05 -5.84 -11.89
N ALA A 21 -15.74 -6.17 -10.80
CA ALA A 21 -16.39 -7.45 -10.58
C ALA A 21 -17.84 -7.53 -11.11
N THR A 22 -18.36 -6.47 -11.74
CA THR A 22 -19.76 -6.41 -12.19
C THR A 22 -20.01 -7.47 -13.26
N LYS A 23 -21.03 -8.30 -13.06
CA LYS A 23 -21.41 -9.33 -14.03
C LYS A 23 -21.86 -8.69 -15.34
N GLY A 24 -21.35 -9.21 -16.46
CA GLY A 24 -21.67 -8.69 -17.80
C GLY A 24 -20.85 -7.48 -18.22
N LEU A 25 -19.88 -7.05 -17.40
CA LEU A 25 -18.86 -6.11 -17.84
C LEU A 25 -17.93 -6.80 -18.85
N ASP A 26 -17.63 -6.10 -19.94
CA ASP A 26 -16.67 -6.54 -20.93
C ASP A 26 -15.28 -6.79 -20.31
N GLU A 27 -14.58 -7.84 -20.78
CA GLU A 27 -13.32 -8.29 -20.19
C GLU A 27 -12.21 -7.24 -20.32
N GLU A 28 -12.18 -6.49 -21.42
CA GLU A 28 -11.21 -5.42 -21.63
C GLU A 28 -11.43 -4.29 -20.62
N HIS A 29 -12.68 -3.88 -20.45
CA HIS A 29 -13.07 -2.88 -19.45
C HIS A 29 -12.77 -3.33 -18.02
N ALA A 30 -13.07 -4.60 -17.69
CA ALA A 30 -12.74 -5.18 -16.39
C ALA A 30 -11.22 -5.17 -16.15
N SER A 31 -10.42 -5.51 -17.16
CA SER A 31 -8.95 -5.47 -17.12
C SER A 31 -8.42 -4.05 -16.91
N TYR A 32 -8.97 -3.04 -17.59
CA TYR A 32 -8.59 -1.63 -17.37
C TYR A 32 -8.89 -1.16 -15.95
N LEU A 33 -10.06 -1.50 -15.43
CA LEU A 33 -10.39 -1.19 -14.03
C LEU A 33 -9.44 -1.92 -13.09
N CYS A 34 -9.11 -3.18 -13.35
CA CYS A 34 -8.17 -3.93 -12.52
C CYS A 34 -6.79 -3.25 -12.49
N LYS A 35 -6.27 -2.83 -13.66
CA LYS A 35 -5.01 -2.08 -13.77
C LYS A 35 -5.04 -0.78 -12.98
N LEU A 36 -6.11 0.01 -13.11
CA LEU A 36 -6.30 1.23 -12.32
C LEU A 36 -6.34 0.92 -10.81
N GLY A 37 -7.05 -0.13 -10.41
CA GLY A 37 -7.10 -0.59 -9.03
C GLY A 37 -5.72 -0.96 -8.49
N CYS A 38 -4.89 -1.64 -9.28
CA CYS A 38 -3.51 -1.98 -8.91
C CYS A 38 -2.66 -0.74 -8.62
N VAL A 39 -2.76 0.28 -9.49
CA VAL A 39 -2.08 1.57 -9.28
C VAL A 39 -2.58 2.23 -7.99
N GLN A 40 -3.89 2.20 -7.73
CA GLN A 40 -4.49 2.76 -6.52
C GLN A 40 -4.12 1.99 -5.25
N VAL A 41 -3.96 0.66 -5.29
CA VAL A 41 -3.44 -0.13 -4.16
C VAL A 41 -2.07 0.38 -3.75
N CYS A 42 -1.14 0.51 -4.70
CA CYS A 42 0.22 0.98 -4.43
C CYS A 42 0.24 2.39 -3.84
N GLY A 43 -0.48 3.32 -4.47
CA GLY A 43 -0.51 4.72 -4.02
C GLY A 43 -1.21 4.88 -2.66
N ASN A 44 -2.26 4.11 -2.39
CA ASN A 44 -2.90 4.10 -1.08
C ASN A 44 -1.97 3.54 -0.01
N LEU A 45 -1.27 2.43 -0.28
CA LEU A 45 -0.31 1.86 0.66
C LEU A 45 0.79 2.86 1.01
N GLU A 46 1.43 3.46 0.00
CA GLU A 46 2.45 4.51 0.17
C GLU A 46 1.96 5.64 1.08
N ARG A 47 0.73 6.12 0.83
CA ARG A 47 0.15 7.22 1.59
C ARG A 47 -0.25 6.82 3.00
N CYS A 48 -0.74 5.59 3.21
CA CYS A 48 -1.07 5.08 4.54
C CYS A 48 0.16 5.00 5.43
N ILE A 49 1.29 4.50 4.89
CA ILE A 49 2.56 4.42 5.60
C ILE A 49 3.01 5.82 6.03
N GLU A 50 2.99 6.80 5.11
CA GLU A 50 3.33 8.19 5.43
C GLU A 50 2.47 8.73 6.58
N ILE A 51 1.15 8.55 6.49
CA ILE A 51 0.20 9.02 7.51
C ILE A 51 0.49 8.38 8.86
N ILE A 52 0.68 7.06 8.91
CA ILE A 52 0.91 6.33 10.16
C ILE A 52 2.21 6.82 10.83
N ILE A 53 3.31 6.87 10.08
CA ILE A 53 4.61 7.28 10.59
C ILE A 53 4.62 8.75 11.03
N CYS A 54 4.08 9.65 10.19
CA CYS A 54 4.04 11.08 10.53
C CYS A 54 3.16 11.36 11.75
N ASN A 55 2.06 10.62 11.91
CA ASN A 55 1.21 10.77 13.09
C ASN A 55 1.89 10.23 14.34
N ARG A 56 2.56 9.08 14.26
CA ARG A 56 3.28 8.50 15.39
C ARG A 56 4.40 9.42 15.89
N LEU A 57 5.04 10.12 14.97
CA LEU A 57 6.17 11.01 15.22
C LEU A 57 5.75 12.49 15.22
N SER A 58 4.46 12.78 15.46
CA SER A 58 3.91 14.14 15.42
C SER A 58 4.53 15.10 16.45
N ASN A 59 5.02 14.57 17.58
CA ASN A 59 5.71 15.33 18.63
C ASN A 59 7.22 15.45 18.40
N ALA A 60 7.75 14.90 17.31
CA ALA A 60 9.18 14.99 17.00
C ALA A 60 9.59 16.44 16.68
N PRO A 61 10.88 16.80 16.81
CA PRO A 61 11.38 18.12 16.45
C PRO A 61 11.00 18.50 15.01
N LYS A 62 10.67 19.76 14.77
CA LYS A 62 10.20 20.27 13.47
C LYS A 62 11.13 19.90 12.31
N GLN A 63 12.44 19.87 12.55
CA GLN A 63 13.47 19.48 11.57
C GLN A 63 13.26 18.03 11.11
N PHE A 64 12.97 17.13 12.05
CA PHE A 64 12.69 15.74 11.77
C PHE A 64 11.36 15.55 11.04
N SER A 65 10.32 16.28 11.43
CA SER A 65 9.03 16.26 10.71
C SER A 65 9.16 16.79 9.27
N SER A 66 10.03 17.77 9.04
CA SER A 66 10.38 18.25 7.70
C SER A 66 11.12 17.20 6.88
N PHE A 67 12.08 16.51 7.51
CA PHE A 67 12.81 15.39 6.90
C PHE A 67 11.86 14.25 6.49
N LEU A 68 10.93 13.83 7.36
CA LEU A 68 9.96 12.79 7.02
C LEU A 68 9.09 13.18 5.82
N LYS A 69 8.59 14.42 5.79
CA LYS A 69 7.79 14.92 4.66
C LYS A 69 8.56 14.90 3.34
N THR A 70 9.85 15.21 3.36
CA THR A 70 10.68 15.16 2.14
C THR A 70 11.07 13.74 1.76
N TYR A 71 11.25 12.85 2.75
CA TYR A 71 11.48 11.42 2.53
C TYR A 71 10.34 10.77 1.75
N PHE A 72 9.09 10.93 2.22
CA PHE A 72 7.93 10.33 1.58
C PHE A 72 7.62 10.91 0.18
N LYS A 73 8.00 12.17 -0.09
CA LYS A 73 7.84 12.79 -1.42
C LYS A 73 8.68 12.13 -2.53
N ARG A 74 9.76 11.43 -2.18
CA ARG A 74 10.67 10.86 -3.20
C ARG A 74 10.07 9.66 -3.94
N GLY A 75 8.96 9.09 -3.45
CA GLY A 75 8.27 7.97 -4.09
C GLY A 75 9.14 6.70 -4.07
N THR A 76 8.93 5.85 -3.07
CA THR A 76 9.59 4.53 -2.99
C THR A 76 8.51 3.46 -3.11
N ASN A 77 8.80 2.36 -3.80
CA ASN A 77 7.95 1.18 -3.74
C ASN A 77 8.06 0.61 -2.32
N TYR A 78 7.02 0.78 -1.50
CA TYR A 78 6.98 0.23 -0.16
C TYR A 78 6.52 -1.22 -0.19
N ASP A 79 7.31 -2.09 -0.83
CA ASP A 79 7.23 -3.51 -0.55
C ASP A 79 7.65 -3.79 0.91
N CYS A 80 7.37 -4.99 1.40
CA CYS A 80 7.63 -5.32 2.80
C CYS A 80 9.10 -5.14 3.20
N ASP A 81 10.05 -5.35 2.28
CA ASP A 81 11.47 -5.20 2.59
C ASP A 81 11.86 -3.72 2.77
N ASN A 82 11.35 -2.84 1.90
CA ASN A 82 11.51 -1.40 2.05
C ASN A 82 10.78 -0.85 3.28
N ILE A 83 9.62 -1.42 3.63
CA ILE A 83 8.90 -1.09 4.88
C ILE A 83 9.74 -1.49 6.09
N ILE A 84 10.25 -2.72 6.14
CA ILE A 84 11.11 -3.20 7.24
C ILE A 84 12.34 -2.30 7.38
N ALA A 85 13.00 -1.97 6.26
CA ALA A 85 14.16 -1.09 6.25
C ALA A 85 13.84 0.32 6.76
N LEU A 86 12.69 0.90 6.36
CA LEU A 86 12.22 2.17 6.88
C LEU A 86 11.96 2.10 8.38
N LEU A 87 11.22 1.10 8.84
CA LEU A 87 10.88 0.94 10.25
C LEU A 87 12.14 0.78 11.10
N HIS A 88 13.08 -0.10 10.73
CA HIS A 88 14.36 -0.24 11.44
C HIS A 88 15.17 1.05 11.52
N ARG A 89 15.13 1.90 10.49
CA ARG A 89 15.83 3.21 10.50
C ARG A 89 15.20 4.20 11.48
N LEU A 90 13.89 4.08 11.73
CA LEU A 90 13.17 4.94 12.66
C LEU A 90 13.27 4.40 14.10
N ASP A 91 13.07 3.09 14.25
CA ASP A 91 13.09 2.36 15.50
C ASP A 91 13.29 0.86 15.20
N THR A 92 14.36 0.27 15.73
CA THR A 92 14.69 -1.14 15.47
C THR A 92 13.60 -2.10 15.92
N ASP A 93 12.89 -1.79 17.02
CA ASP A 93 11.84 -2.66 17.54
C ASP A 93 10.61 -2.64 16.64
N TRP A 94 10.30 -1.50 16.00
CA TRP A 94 9.18 -1.42 15.05
C TRP A 94 9.42 -2.32 13.84
N GLY A 95 10.65 -2.33 13.31
CA GLY A 95 10.99 -3.19 12.18
C GLY A 95 10.96 -4.67 12.55
N HIS A 96 11.42 -5.04 13.75
CA HIS A 96 11.30 -6.41 14.26
C HIS A 96 9.84 -6.85 14.43
N LYS A 97 8.99 -6.02 15.07
CA LYS A 97 7.56 -6.32 15.26
C LYS A 97 6.85 -6.54 13.93
N PHE A 98 7.02 -5.63 12.98
CA PHE A 98 6.39 -5.75 11.66
C PHE A 98 6.88 -7.00 10.92
N LYS A 99 8.20 -7.23 10.88
CA LYS A 99 8.79 -8.40 10.22
C LYS A 99 8.28 -9.73 10.78
N ASN A 100 8.10 -9.81 12.10
CA ASN A 100 7.70 -11.06 12.74
C ASN A 100 6.20 -11.38 12.58
N ASN A 101 5.38 -10.36 12.33
CA ASN A 101 3.92 -10.53 12.25
C ASN A 101 3.40 -10.58 10.82
N ILE A 102 4.13 -10.02 9.85
CA ILE A 102 3.68 -10.02 8.46
C ILE A 102 3.76 -11.42 7.83
N LYS A 103 2.73 -11.80 7.08
CA LYS A 103 2.67 -13.09 6.38
C LYS A 103 3.45 -13.04 5.07
N ASP A 104 4.14 -14.13 4.73
CA ASP A 104 4.86 -14.26 3.46
C ASP A 104 3.93 -14.08 2.24
N SER A 105 2.69 -14.57 2.33
CA SER A 105 1.68 -14.40 1.28
C SER A 105 1.34 -12.93 1.00
N ASP A 106 1.29 -12.09 2.05
CA ASP A 106 1.00 -10.66 1.90
C ASP A 106 2.21 -9.92 1.31
N LYS A 107 3.42 -10.32 1.72
CA LYS A 107 4.69 -9.84 1.15
C LYS A 107 4.80 -10.12 -0.35
N GLU A 108 4.58 -11.37 -0.75
CA GLU A 108 4.59 -11.77 -2.17
C GLU A 108 3.51 -11.02 -2.97
N SER A 109 2.31 -10.90 -2.40
CA SER A 109 1.18 -10.21 -3.05
C SER A 109 1.49 -8.75 -3.34
N ILE A 110 2.06 -8.01 -2.38
CA ILE A 110 2.40 -6.59 -2.60
C ILE A 110 3.62 -6.43 -3.51
N SER A 111 4.62 -7.32 -3.41
CA SER A 111 5.75 -7.31 -4.36
C SER A 111 5.26 -7.51 -5.81
N SER A 112 4.33 -8.45 -6.02
CA SER A 112 3.67 -8.65 -7.31
C SER A 112 2.85 -7.43 -7.73
N CYS A 113 2.11 -6.80 -6.81
CA CYS A 113 1.35 -5.59 -7.09
C CYS A 113 2.24 -4.44 -7.59
N TYR A 114 3.38 -4.18 -6.94
CA TYR A 114 4.35 -3.18 -7.40
C TYR A 114 4.95 -3.55 -8.76
N SER A 115 5.27 -4.82 -8.99
CA SER A 115 5.75 -5.32 -10.27
C SER A 115 4.76 -5.04 -11.41
N VAL A 116 3.46 -5.32 -11.18
CA VAL A 116 2.39 -5.02 -12.13
C VAL A 116 2.22 -3.51 -12.33
N ARG A 117 2.23 -2.71 -11.26
CA ARG A 117 2.13 -1.24 -11.35
C ARG A 117 3.27 -0.65 -12.19
N ASN A 118 4.50 -1.12 -11.98
CA ASN A 118 5.65 -0.66 -12.75
C ASN A 118 5.54 -1.07 -14.21
N SER A 119 5.11 -2.31 -14.48
CA SER A 119 4.83 -2.77 -15.84
C SER A 119 3.80 -1.88 -16.55
N ILE A 120 2.67 -1.57 -15.89
CA ILE A 120 1.65 -0.64 -16.42
C ILE A 120 2.25 0.74 -16.74
N ALA A 121 3.04 1.30 -15.83
CA ALA A 121 3.67 2.61 -16.02
C ALA A 121 4.66 2.65 -17.21
N HIS A 122 5.26 1.51 -17.55
CA HIS A 122 6.15 1.35 -18.70
C HIS A 122 5.43 0.90 -19.99
N GLY A 123 4.09 0.91 -20.01
CA GLY A 123 3.30 0.52 -21.19
C GLY A 123 3.11 -0.99 -21.35
N GLY A 124 3.35 -1.77 -20.29
CA GLY A 124 3.15 -3.21 -20.27
C GLY A 124 1.68 -3.62 -20.47
N GLY A 125 1.48 -4.70 -21.21
CA GLY A 125 0.16 -5.18 -21.62
C GLY A 125 -0.48 -6.26 -20.73
N GLN A 126 0.14 -6.65 -19.61
CA GLN A 126 -0.34 -7.78 -18.79
C GLN A 126 -1.81 -7.56 -18.37
N SER A 127 -2.67 -8.53 -18.70
CA SER A 127 -4.05 -8.57 -18.21
C SER A 127 -4.03 -8.84 -16.72
N LEU A 128 -4.66 -7.97 -15.93
CA LEU A 128 -4.84 -8.19 -14.50
C LEU A 128 -6.28 -8.64 -14.23
N GLY A 129 -6.42 -9.80 -13.61
CA GLY A 129 -7.73 -10.33 -13.23
C GLY A 129 -8.22 -9.76 -11.90
N ILE A 130 -9.54 -9.78 -11.72
CA ILE A 130 -10.20 -9.30 -10.50
C ILE A 130 -9.72 -10.02 -9.22
N LYS A 131 -9.45 -11.33 -9.31
CA LYS A 131 -8.95 -12.13 -8.17
C LYS A 131 -7.61 -11.61 -7.67
N SER A 132 -6.68 -11.31 -8.59
CA SER A 132 -5.37 -10.75 -8.25
C SER A 132 -5.51 -9.36 -7.64
N LEU A 133 -6.39 -8.51 -8.19
CA LEU A 133 -6.64 -7.19 -7.60
C LEU A 133 -7.21 -7.30 -6.17
N GLN A 134 -8.16 -8.21 -5.93
CA GLN A 134 -8.70 -8.46 -4.58
C GLN A 134 -7.62 -8.96 -3.61
N GLN A 135 -6.73 -9.82 -4.07
CA GLN A 135 -5.58 -10.29 -3.29
C GLN A 135 -4.66 -9.11 -2.91
N TYR A 136 -4.32 -8.24 -3.87
CA TYR A 136 -3.49 -7.06 -3.61
C TYR A 136 -4.16 -6.09 -2.62
N TYR A 137 -5.46 -5.87 -2.78
CA TYR A 137 -6.26 -5.05 -1.86
C TYR A 137 -6.22 -5.61 -0.42
N ASN A 138 -6.51 -6.89 -0.24
CA ASN A 138 -6.52 -7.52 1.08
C ASN A 138 -5.11 -7.50 1.72
N ALA A 139 -4.08 -7.84 0.96
CA ALA A 139 -2.70 -7.77 1.44
C ALA A 139 -2.31 -6.35 1.88
N SER A 140 -2.74 -5.33 1.15
CA SER A 140 -2.47 -3.93 1.52
C SER A 140 -3.16 -3.52 2.82
N LEU A 141 -4.39 -3.97 3.07
CA LEU A 141 -5.09 -3.74 4.34
C LEU A 141 -4.37 -4.41 5.51
N ASN A 142 -3.96 -5.67 5.34
CA ASN A 142 -3.21 -6.41 6.36
C ASN A 142 -1.89 -5.70 6.69
N ILE A 143 -1.13 -5.29 5.68
CA ILE A 143 0.15 -4.59 5.88
C ILE A 143 -0.08 -3.27 6.63
N VAL A 144 -1.07 -2.47 6.24
CA VAL A 144 -1.41 -1.23 6.95
C VAL A 144 -1.72 -1.50 8.42
N ALA A 145 -2.54 -2.53 8.71
CA ALA A 145 -2.87 -2.92 10.07
C ALA A 145 -1.65 -3.39 10.88
N GLU A 146 -0.74 -4.17 10.27
CA GLU A 146 0.49 -4.64 10.93
C GLU A 146 1.46 -3.49 11.21
N ILE A 147 1.56 -2.50 10.31
CA ILE A 147 2.36 -1.30 10.57
C ILE A 147 1.76 -0.50 11.74
N GLU A 148 0.44 -0.29 11.75
CA GLU A 148 -0.23 0.39 12.87
C GLU A 148 0.01 -0.32 14.21
N GLN A 149 0.06 -1.66 14.23
CA GLN A 149 0.38 -2.43 15.43
C GLN A 149 1.86 -2.33 15.81
N ALA A 150 2.77 -2.42 14.84
CA ALA A 150 4.20 -2.39 15.08
C ALA A 150 4.68 -1.07 15.69
N VAL A 151 4.08 0.04 15.26
CA VAL A 151 4.46 1.39 15.72
C VAL A 151 3.70 1.87 16.95
N ARG A 152 2.78 1.08 17.53
CA ARG A 152 2.18 1.40 18.84
C ARG A 152 3.25 1.29 19.92
#